data_AF-A0A512MBU5-F1
#
_entry.id   AF-A0A512MBU5-F1
#
_cell.length_a   1.000
_cell.length_b   1.000
_cell.length_c   1.000
_cell.angle_alpha   90.00
_cell.angle_beta   90.00
_cell.angle_gamma   90.00
#
_symmetry.space_group_name_H-M   'P 1'
#
loop_
_entity.id
_entity.type
_entity.pdbx_description
1 polymer ?
#
loop_
_entity_poly.entity_id
_entity_poly.type
_entity_poly.pdbx_seq_one_letter_code
_entity_poly.pdbx_strand_id
1 'polypeptide(L)'
;MSDEASADATNRSPAGDYVRHPLLAFVRPSILTLAASFVALQLPNLVPEHLRVFLHVGIGVLIAGMYFWQFARYRPSFMEAAGILLISVGFVYVVSKAALISAMWILLLSLAWLVMTWIARRWPLLRGLTTIALFMFVVQVAFHSPNAAKLLDAHGWLLSTLDLVSLCLLTLIAFASSRTWHEEHLRLPGSVQVSARVWITVLLLAALAQLLVSAGGYSFWASAALALVLFIAWKSRLWFWQVPRLRWLPPALMVMSMNQIALGLFLFLGKSTLIWGPFVHALNSLAIFGLSFLAAASIWAATSGLGLQGPQLTAGKSLSAD
;
A
#
# COMPACT_ATOMS: atom_id res chain seq x y z
N MET A 1 9.89 1.84 -47.82
CA MET A 1 10.35 2.57 -46.61
C MET A 1 9.19 3.23 -45.86
N SER A 2 8.02 2.59 -45.80
CA SER A 2 6.79 3.15 -45.19
C SER A 2 6.08 2.19 -44.22
N ASP A 3 6.62 0.99 -43.99
CA ASP A 3 5.93 -0.04 -43.20
C ASP A 3 6.44 -0.18 -41.75
N GLU A 4 7.57 0.45 -41.39
CA GLU A 4 8.09 0.43 -40.02
C GLU A 4 7.36 1.38 -39.06
N ALA A 5 6.63 2.38 -39.56
CA ALA A 5 5.90 3.33 -38.71
C ALA A 5 4.58 2.78 -38.14
N SER A 6 4.06 1.67 -38.71
CA SER A 6 2.78 1.06 -38.32
C SER A 6 2.93 0.05 -37.17
N ALA A 7 4.09 -0.62 -37.07
CA ALA A 7 4.33 -1.65 -36.06
C ALA A 7 4.62 -1.10 -34.65
N ASP A 8 4.99 0.18 -34.53
CA ASP A 8 5.38 0.80 -33.26
C ASP A 8 4.19 1.44 -32.50
N ALA A 9 3.02 1.50 -33.12
CA ALA A 9 1.81 2.07 -32.52
C ALA A 9 1.05 1.07 -31.63
N THR A 10 1.19 -0.24 -31.88
CA THR A 10 0.40 -1.29 -31.21
C THR A 10 1.10 -1.94 -30.02
N ASN A 11 2.40 -1.67 -29.82
CA ASN A 11 3.19 -2.22 -28.72
C ASN A 11 3.45 -1.20 -27.58
N ARG A 12 2.62 -0.15 -27.49
CA ARG A 12 2.68 0.79 -26.37
C ARG A 12 2.04 0.16 -25.15
N SER A 13 2.87 -0.32 -24.23
CA SER A 13 2.35 -0.81 -22.95
C SER A 13 1.62 0.34 -22.24
N PRO A 14 0.40 0.12 -21.70
CA PRO A 14 -0.39 1.15 -21.04
C PRO A 14 0.29 1.78 -19.80
N ALA A 15 1.40 1.20 -19.34
CA ALA A 15 2.27 1.69 -18.28
C ALA A 15 3.23 2.81 -18.76
N GLY A 16 3.63 2.81 -20.04
CA GLY A 16 4.52 3.83 -20.61
C GLY A 16 3.92 5.24 -20.60
N ASP A 17 2.60 5.34 -20.80
CA ASP A 17 1.87 6.61 -20.84
C ASP A 17 1.67 7.22 -19.44
N TYR A 18 1.60 6.39 -18.40
CA TYR A 18 1.46 6.85 -17.01
C TYR A 18 2.70 7.63 -16.53
N VAL A 19 3.87 7.32 -17.09
CA VAL A 19 5.15 7.92 -16.70
C VAL A 19 5.44 9.24 -17.43
N ARG A 20 4.75 9.52 -18.55
CA ARG A 20 5.05 10.68 -19.42
C ARG A 20 4.22 11.92 -19.13
N HIS A 21 3.13 11.83 -18.37
CA HIS A 21 2.26 12.98 -18.09
C HIS A 21 2.75 13.77 -16.86
N PRO A 22 3.13 15.06 -16.98
CA PRO A 22 3.73 15.84 -15.89
C PRO A 22 2.79 16.05 -14.67
N LEU A 23 1.47 16.09 -14.89
CA LEU A 23 0.47 16.14 -13.81
C LEU A 23 0.40 14.82 -13.01
N LEU A 24 0.65 13.67 -13.65
CA LEU A 24 0.74 12.36 -12.98
C LEU A 24 2.07 12.18 -12.24
N ALA A 25 3.12 12.93 -12.62
CA ALA A 25 4.34 13.01 -11.83
C ALA A 25 4.13 13.76 -10.49
N PHE A 26 3.15 14.69 -10.45
CA PHE A 26 2.80 15.45 -9.25
C PHE A 26 1.93 14.62 -8.28
N VAL A 27 1.03 13.79 -8.79
CA VAL A 27 0.25 12.80 -8.02
C VAL A 27 0.95 11.44 -8.08
N ARG A 28 2.25 11.40 -7.76
CA ARG A 28 2.92 10.10 -7.64
C ARG A 28 2.35 9.38 -6.42
N PRO A 29 1.83 8.15 -6.58
CA PRO A 29 1.33 7.39 -5.44
C PRO A 29 2.40 7.18 -4.35
N SER A 30 3.69 7.30 -4.66
CA SER A 30 4.77 7.30 -3.67
C SER A 30 4.77 8.54 -2.74
N ILE A 31 4.39 9.72 -3.25
CA ILE A 31 4.21 10.94 -2.43
C ILE A 31 3.00 10.76 -1.52
N LEU A 32 1.94 10.11 -2.03
CA LEU A 32 0.77 9.73 -1.25
C LEU A 32 1.08 8.72 -0.16
N THR A 33 1.89 7.69 -0.45
CA THR A 33 2.38 6.75 0.56
C THR A 33 3.17 7.49 1.64
N LEU A 34 4.04 8.43 1.25
CA LEU A 34 4.79 9.24 2.20
C LEU A 34 3.85 10.07 3.08
N ALA A 35 2.90 10.80 2.49
CA ALA A 35 1.92 11.59 3.23
C ALA A 35 1.06 10.73 4.16
N ALA A 36 0.63 9.55 3.70
CA ALA A 36 -0.11 8.59 4.51
C ALA A 36 0.72 8.09 5.69
N SER A 37 2.04 7.92 5.52
CA SER A 37 2.93 7.59 6.64
C SER A 37 2.92 8.68 7.72
N PHE A 38 2.87 9.96 7.33
CA PHE A 38 2.76 11.07 8.28
C PHE A 38 1.42 11.08 9.02
N VAL A 39 0.32 10.74 8.36
CA VAL A 39 -1.01 10.64 8.99
C VAL A 39 -1.08 9.46 9.96
N ALA A 40 -0.58 8.29 9.55
CA ALA A 40 -0.59 7.07 10.35
C ALA A 40 0.25 7.16 11.62
N LEU A 41 1.21 8.08 11.68
CA LEU A 41 2.08 8.25 12.85
C LEU A 41 1.35 8.81 14.09
N GLN A 42 0.20 9.48 13.93
CA GLN A 42 -0.65 10.01 15.03
C GLN A 42 0.13 10.66 16.21
N LEU A 43 1.31 11.25 15.96
CA LEU A 43 2.17 11.76 17.04
C LEU A 43 1.62 13.09 17.57
N PRO A 44 1.09 13.16 18.81
CA PRO A 44 0.29 14.29 19.27
C PRO A 44 1.06 15.62 19.38
N ASN A 45 2.39 15.56 19.48
CA ASN A 45 3.22 16.69 19.92
C ASN A 45 4.19 17.24 18.86
N LEU A 46 4.29 16.62 17.67
CA LEU A 46 5.26 17.01 16.63
C LEU A 46 4.60 17.62 15.39
N VAL A 47 3.37 17.22 15.08
CA VAL A 47 2.64 17.72 13.92
C VAL A 47 1.44 18.53 14.43
N PRO A 48 1.37 19.84 14.14
CA PRO A 48 0.22 20.65 14.49
C PRO A 48 -1.07 20.06 13.95
N GLU A 49 -2.17 20.21 14.69
CA GLU A 49 -3.46 19.63 14.32
C GLU A 49 -3.93 20.06 12.93
N HIS A 50 -3.78 21.35 12.59
CA HIS A 50 -4.13 21.87 11.27
C HIS A 50 -3.34 21.20 10.14
N LEU A 51 -2.06 20.86 10.38
CA LEU A 51 -1.24 20.18 9.39
C LEU A 51 -1.67 18.72 9.23
N ARG A 52 -2.06 18.03 10.31
CA ARG A 52 -2.64 16.67 10.23
C ARG A 52 -3.93 16.67 9.42
N VAL A 53 -4.85 17.60 9.69
CA VAL A 53 -6.10 17.75 8.94
C VAL A 53 -5.82 18.05 7.47
N PHE A 54 -4.92 18.99 7.19
CA PHE A 54 -4.51 19.32 5.83
C PHE A 54 -3.95 18.11 5.08
N LEU A 55 -3.06 17.32 5.71
CA LEU A 55 -2.51 16.11 5.12
C LEU A 55 -3.60 15.07 4.86
N HIS A 56 -4.52 14.84 5.80
CA HIS A 56 -5.59 13.86 5.66
C HIS A 56 -6.55 14.24 4.52
N VAL A 57 -6.99 15.50 4.47
CA VAL A 57 -7.83 16.02 3.38
C VAL A 57 -7.08 15.99 2.05
N GLY A 58 -5.81 16.39 2.04
CA GLY A 58 -4.96 16.36 0.85
C GLY A 58 -4.82 14.96 0.26
N ILE A 59 -4.57 13.95 1.11
CA ILE A 59 -4.55 12.54 0.69
C ILE A 59 -5.90 12.13 0.09
N GLY A 60 -7.01 12.51 0.73
CA GLY A 60 -8.36 12.25 0.22
C GLY A 60 -8.62 12.82 -1.18
N VAL A 61 -8.28 14.09 -1.38
CA VAL A 61 -8.41 14.76 -2.69
C VAL A 61 -7.57 14.06 -3.74
N LEU A 62 -6.35 13.65 -3.39
CA LEU A 62 -5.45 12.95 -4.31
C LEU A 62 -5.94 11.53 -4.62
N ILE A 63 -6.47 10.78 -3.65
CA ILE A 63 -7.13 9.47 -3.88
C ILE A 63 -8.33 9.63 -4.81
N ALA A 64 -9.18 10.63 -4.56
CA ALA A 64 -10.31 10.94 -5.42
C ALA A 64 -9.87 11.32 -6.84
N GLY A 65 -8.79 12.11 -6.98
CA GLY A 65 -8.19 12.45 -8.27
C GLY A 65 -7.65 11.22 -9.02
N MET A 66 -6.98 10.30 -8.32
CA MET A 66 -6.50 9.04 -8.91
C MET A 66 -7.66 8.14 -9.36
N TYR A 67 -8.69 8.01 -8.53
CA TYR A 67 -9.90 7.28 -8.88
C TYR A 67 -10.60 7.92 -10.10
N PHE A 68 -10.78 9.24 -10.11
CA PHE A 68 -11.39 9.96 -11.23
C PHE A 68 -10.59 9.78 -12.52
N TRP A 69 -9.27 9.78 -12.45
CA TRP A 69 -8.43 9.52 -13.63
C TRP A 69 -8.63 8.10 -14.18
N GLN A 70 -8.64 7.10 -13.32
CA GLN A 70 -8.94 5.71 -13.69
C GLN A 70 -10.37 5.60 -14.26
N PHE A 71 -11.32 6.30 -13.66
CA PHE A 71 -12.70 6.40 -14.13
C PHE A 71 -12.78 7.00 -15.54
N ALA A 72 -12.16 8.16 -15.77
CA ALA A 72 -12.16 8.83 -17.07
C ALA A 72 -11.53 7.97 -18.17
N ARG A 73 -10.47 7.22 -17.85
CA ARG A 73 -9.78 6.34 -18.80
C ARG A 73 -10.63 5.14 -19.22
N TYR A 74 -11.33 4.51 -18.29
CA TYR A 74 -12.08 3.27 -18.54
C TYR A 74 -13.58 3.49 -18.82
N ARG A 75 -14.05 4.75 -18.84
CA ARG A 75 -15.43 5.18 -19.14
C ARG A 75 -16.50 4.23 -18.56
N PRO A 76 -16.53 4.05 -17.24
CA PRO A 76 -17.55 3.21 -16.62
C PRO A 76 -18.95 3.80 -16.82
N SER A 77 -19.95 2.94 -16.64
CA SER A 77 -21.35 3.35 -16.72
C SER A 77 -21.66 4.40 -15.65
N PHE A 78 -22.43 5.43 -16.01
CA PHE A 78 -22.90 6.48 -15.09
C PHE A 78 -23.49 5.91 -13.79
N MET A 79 -24.23 4.81 -13.88
CA MET A 79 -24.79 4.08 -12.73
C MET A 79 -23.74 3.62 -11.71
N GLU A 80 -22.53 3.31 -12.14
CA GLU A 80 -21.44 2.88 -11.25
C GLU A 80 -20.93 4.05 -10.41
N ALA A 81 -20.73 5.21 -11.05
CA ALA A 81 -20.31 6.44 -10.39
C ALA A 81 -21.36 6.93 -9.39
N ALA A 82 -22.62 6.97 -9.85
CA ALA A 82 -23.76 7.37 -9.03
C ALA A 82 -23.92 6.43 -7.83
N GLY A 83 -23.76 5.12 -8.04
CA GLY A 83 -23.80 4.13 -6.96
C GLY A 83 -22.72 4.37 -5.91
N ILE A 84 -21.46 4.56 -6.32
CA ILE A 84 -20.35 4.80 -5.39
C ILE A 84 -20.55 6.09 -4.60
N LEU A 85 -20.98 7.18 -5.26
CA LEU A 85 -21.25 8.45 -4.59
C LEU A 85 -22.41 8.34 -3.59
N LEU A 86 -23.53 7.75 -4.01
CA LEU A 86 -24.72 7.58 -3.16
C LEU A 86 -24.41 6.72 -1.93
N ILE A 87 -23.71 5.60 -2.13
CA ILE A 87 -23.28 4.71 -1.05
C ILE A 87 -22.35 5.46 -0.10
N SER A 88 -21.40 6.23 -0.62
CA SER A 88 -20.43 6.96 0.20
C SER A 88 -21.10 8.02 1.07
N VAL A 89 -21.97 8.84 0.50
CA VAL A 89 -22.71 9.88 1.22
C VAL A 89 -23.68 9.26 2.23
N GLY A 90 -24.41 8.21 1.82
CA GLY A 90 -25.33 7.47 2.69
C GLY A 90 -24.60 6.83 3.88
N PHE A 91 -23.42 6.23 3.64
CA PHE A 91 -22.60 5.62 4.70
C PHE A 91 -22.14 6.67 5.72
N VAL A 92 -21.57 7.79 5.26
CA VAL A 92 -21.13 8.89 6.15
C VAL A 92 -22.31 9.43 6.96
N TYR A 93 -23.47 9.60 6.33
CA TYR A 93 -24.69 10.04 7.01
C TYR A 93 -25.10 9.06 8.12
N VAL A 94 -25.19 7.76 7.82
CA VAL A 94 -25.61 6.72 8.78
C VAL A 94 -24.63 6.63 9.96
N VAL A 95 -23.33 6.68 9.70
CA VAL A 95 -22.30 6.69 10.75
C VAL A 95 -22.38 7.96 11.60
N SER A 96 -22.64 9.13 10.99
CA SER A 96 -22.81 10.39 11.73
C SER A 96 -24.02 10.37 12.67
N LYS A 97 -25.01 9.50 12.40
CA LYS A 97 -26.18 9.26 13.26
C LYS A 97 -25.95 8.12 14.28
N ALA A 98 -24.72 7.62 14.41
CA ALA A 98 -24.35 6.51 15.28
C ALA A 98 -25.11 5.20 15.01
N ALA A 99 -25.69 5.03 13.82
CA ALA A 99 -26.39 3.82 13.42
C ALA A 99 -25.42 2.75 12.89
N LEU A 100 -24.52 2.27 13.76
CA LEU A 100 -23.38 1.41 13.37
C LEU A 100 -23.78 0.08 12.73
N ILE A 101 -24.88 -0.54 13.17
CA ILE A 101 -25.36 -1.81 12.59
C ILE A 101 -25.75 -1.60 11.12
N SER A 102 -26.49 -0.54 10.82
CA SER A 102 -26.86 -0.18 9.45
C SER A 102 -25.63 0.17 8.61
N ALA A 103 -24.68 0.91 9.18
CA ALA A 103 -23.41 1.22 8.53
C ALA A 103 -22.63 -0.06 8.17
N MET A 104 -22.57 -1.03 9.08
CA MET A 104 -21.92 -2.32 8.85
C MET A 104 -22.55 -3.07 7.67
N TRP A 105 -23.88 -3.12 7.58
CA TRP A 105 -24.57 -3.73 6.45
C TRP A 105 -24.29 -3.02 5.12
N ILE A 106 -24.29 -1.68 5.11
CA ILE A 106 -23.94 -0.89 3.92
C ILE A 106 -22.50 -1.23 3.48
N LEU A 107 -21.56 -1.30 4.42
CA LEU A 107 -20.16 -1.62 4.12
C LEU A 107 -20.01 -3.03 3.52
N LEU A 108 -20.67 -4.03 4.12
CA LEU A 108 -20.62 -5.42 3.65
C LEU A 108 -21.21 -5.55 2.24
N LEU A 109 -22.38 -4.96 2.00
CA LEU A 109 -23.03 -4.98 0.68
C LEU A 109 -22.18 -4.27 -0.38
N SER A 110 -21.56 -3.14 -0.02
CA SER A 110 -20.69 -2.38 -0.92
C SER A 110 -19.42 -3.16 -1.28
N LEU A 111 -18.82 -3.83 -0.30
CA LEU A 111 -17.64 -4.67 -0.51
C LEU A 111 -17.99 -5.90 -1.36
N ALA A 112 -19.11 -6.56 -1.09
CA ALA A 112 -19.60 -7.68 -1.89
C ALA A 112 -19.85 -7.26 -3.35
N TRP A 113 -20.54 -6.13 -3.55
CA TRP A 113 -20.76 -5.56 -4.88
C TRP A 113 -19.44 -5.26 -5.59
N LEU A 114 -18.47 -4.67 -4.88
CA LEU A 114 -17.15 -4.34 -5.44
C LEU A 114 -16.41 -5.61 -5.90
N VAL A 115 -16.35 -6.63 -5.05
CA VAL A 115 -15.67 -7.91 -5.37
C VAL A 115 -16.35 -8.60 -6.54
N MET A 116 -17.69 -8.72 -6.51
CA MET A 116 -18.45 -9.33 -7.61
C MET A 116 -18.23 -8.57 -8.92
N THR A 117 -18.29 -7.23 -8.89
CA THR A 117 -18.12 -6.40 -10.09
C THR A 117 -16.69 -6.48 -10.61
N TRP A 118 -15.70 -6.48 -9.72
CA TRP A 118 -14.29 -6.63 -10.10
C TRP A 118 -14.06 -7.95 -10.83
N ILE A 119 -14.55 -9.06 -10.29
CA ILE A 119 -14.41 -10.39 -10.91
C ILE A 119 -15.22 -10.47 -12.21
N ALA A 120 -16.50 -10.09 -12.18
CA ALA A 120 -17.40 -10.22 -13.32
C ALA A 120 -17.00 -9.35 -14.51
N ARG A 121 -16.57 -8.10 -14.25
CA ARG A 121 -16.14 -7.15 -15.29
C ARG A 121 -14.63 -7.17 -15.53
N ARG A 122 -13.89 -8.08 -14.87
CA ARG A 122 -12.43 -8.22 -14.97
C ARG A 122 -11.69 -6.88 -14.89
N TRP A 123 -11.99 -6.10 -13.84
CA TRP A 123 -11.39 -4.78 -13.72
C TRP A 123 -9.86 -4.85 -13.68
N PRO A 124 -9.17 -3.91 -14.35
CA PRO A 124 -7.73 -3.81 -14.24
C PRO A 124 -7.36 -3.54 -12.77
N LEU A 125 -6.28 -4.16 -12.32
CA LEU A 125 -5.84 -4.14 -10.91
C LEU A 125 -5.83 -2.73 -10.32
N LEU A 126 -5.25 -1.76 -11.03
CA LEU A 126 -5.16 -0.36 -10.58
C LEU A 126 -6.52 0.30 -10.37
N ARG A 127 -7.51 0.01 -11.22
CA ARG A 127 -8.87 0.54 -11.06
C ARG A 127 -9.53 -0.03 -9.80
N GLY A 128 -9.43 -1.33 -9.59
CA GLY A 128 -9.98 -1.95 -8.40
C GLY A 128 -9.31 -1.45 -7.12
N LEU A 129 -7.97 -1.36 -7.10
CA LEU A 129 -7.23 -0.86 -5.94
C LEU A 129 -7.55 0.60 -5.61
N THR A 130 -7.64 1.48 -6.61
CA THR A 130 -8.02 2.89 -6.39
C THR A 130 -9.46 3.03 -5.93
N THR A 131 -10.37 2.14 -6.37
CA THR A 131 -11.75 2.10 -5.86
C THR A 131 -11.80 1.65 -4.40
N ILE A 132 -11.05 0.60 -4.01
CA ILE A 132 -10.91 0.22 -2.60
C ILE A 132 -10.33 1.39 -1.79
N ALA A 133 -9.33 2.11 -2.31
CA ALA A 133 -8.72 3.23 -1.59
C ALA A 133 -9.72 4.35 -1.34
N LEU A 134 -10.58 4.64 -2.32
CA LEU A 134 -11.68 5.59 -2.14
C LEU A 134 -12.67 5.12 -1.07
N PHE A 135 -13.11 3.86 -1.11
CA PHE A 135 -13.99 3.30 -0.08
C PHE A 135 -13.35 3.38 1.31
N MET A 136 -12.08 3.02 1.42
CA MET A 136 -11.36 3.07 2.69
C MET A 136 -11.25 4.49 3.23
N PHE A 137 -10.97 5.47 2.37
CA PHE A 137 -10.97 6.88 2.74
C PHE A 137 -12.35 7.34 3.24
N VAL A 138 -13.44 6.94 2.57
CA VAL A 138 -14.81 7.23 3.03
C VAL A 138 -15.08 6.63 4.41
N VAL A 139 -14.62 5.40 4.66
CA VAL A 139 -14.72 4.75 5.96
C VAL A 139 -13.96 5.54 7.02
N GLN A 140 -12.72 5.95 6.75
CA GLN A 140 -11.92 6.76 7.66
C GLN A 140 -12.62 8.09 7.99
N VAL A 141 -13.09 8.83 6.98
CA VAL A 141 -13.80 10.11 7.18
C VAL A 141 -15.06 9.93 8.03
N ALA A 142 -15.83 8.86 7.80
CA ALA A 142 -17.02 8.57 8.58
C ALA A 142 -16.70 8.35 10.06
N PHE A 143 -15.64 7.58 10.37
CA PHE A 143 -15.24 7.29 11.75
C PHE A 143 -14.55 8.46 12.46
N HIS A 144 -14.03 9.45 11.72
CA HIS A 144 -13.56 10.72 12.32
C HIS A 144 -14.71 11.67 12.71
N SER A 145 -15.97 11.33 12.41
CA SER A 145 -17.13 12.12 12.83
C SER A 145 -17.23 12.20 14.37
N PRO A 146 -17.57 13.35 14.98
CA PRO A 146 -17.63 13.50 16.43
C PRO A 146 -18.56 12.50 17.13
N ASN A 147 -19.66 12.12 16.47
CA ASN A 147 -20.61 11.16 17.02
C ASN A 147 -20.09 9.73 16.97
N ALA A 148 -19.31 9.40 15.93
CA ALA A 148 -18.64 8.10 15.82
C ALA A 148 -17.45 8.02 16.78
N ALA A 149 -16.67 9.10 16.88
CA ALA A 149 -15.52 9.22 17.78
C ALA A 149 -15.94 8.95 19.24
N LYS A 150 -17.03 9.56 19.74
CA LYS A 150 -17.54 9.29 21.10
C LYS A 150 -17.89 7.81 21.36
N LEU A 151 -18.37 7.10 20.35
CA LEU A 151 -18.69 5.67 20.45
C LEU A 151 -17.41 4.80 20.32
N LEU A 152 -16.44 5.28 19.55
CA LEU A 152 -15.16 4.62 19.27
C LEU A 152 -14.01 5.07 20.18
N ASP A 153 -14.21 5.98 21.13
CA ASP A 153 -13.17 6.39 22.10
C ASP A 153 -12.65 5.19 22.91
N ALA A 154 -13.43 4.10 22.99
CA ALA A 154 -13.00 2.80 23.53
C ALA A 154 -12.13 1.95 22.57
N HIS A 155 -11.99 2.35 21.30
CA HIS A 155 -11.43 1.54 20.20
C HIS A 155 -10.46 2.34 19.28
N GLY A 156 -9.55 3.14 19.85
CA GLY A 156 -8.51 3.86 19.09
C GLY A 156 -7.68 2.97 18.15
N TRP A 157 -7.56 1.67 18.45
CA TRP A 157 -6.90 0.68 17.60
C TRP A 157 -7.56 0.51 16.21
N LEU A 158 -8.87 0.75 16.09
CA LEU A 158 -9.57 0.59 14.81
C LEU A 158 -9.11 1.64 13.80
N LEU A 159 -9.06 2.92 14.23
CA LEU A 159 -8.59 4.01 13.38
C LEU A 159 -7.13 3.82 12.96
N SER A 160 -6.26 3.44 13.91
CA SER A 160 -4.86 3.13 13.58
C SER A 160 -4.73 1.96 12.61
N THR A 161 -5.59 0.94 12.72
CA THR A 161 -5.60 -0.20 11.79
C THR A 161 -6.04 0.25 10.40
N LEU A 162 -7.09 1.07 10.30
CA LEU A 162 -7.53 1.64 9.03
C LEU A 162 -6.43 2.47 8.38
N ASP A 163 -5.69 3.27 9.14
CA ASP A 163 -4.55 4.05 8.65
C ASP A 163 -3.43 3.15 8.08
N LEU A 164 -3.10 2.05 8.77
CA LEU A 164 -2.11 1.08 8.29
C LEU A 164 -2.55 0.36 7.02
N VAL A 165 -3.81 -0.04 6.95
CA VAL A 165 -4.35 -0.69 5.75
C VAL A 165 -4.38 0.30 4.58
N SER A 166 -4.74 1.57 4.81
CA SER A 166 -4.66 2.63 3.80
C SER A 166 -3.23 2.84 3.33
N LEU A 167 -2.24 2.85 4.23
CA LEU A 167 -0.82 2.93 3.88
C LEU A 167 -0.39 1.76 2.98
N CYS A 168 -0.73 0.52 3.36
CA CYS A 168 -0.46 -0.67 2.56
C CYS A 168 -1.10 -0.56 1.17
N LEU A 169 -2.35 -0.14 1.11
CA LEU A 169 -3.09 -0.01 -0.14
C LEU A 169 -2.47 1.05 -1.07
N LEU A 170 -2.11 2.21 -0.54
CA LEU A 170 -1.42 3.26 -1.30
C LEU A 170 -0.05 2.81 -1.77
N THR A 171 0.70 2.09 -0.92
CA THR A 171 1.98 1.46 -1.29
C THR A 171 1.79 0.47 -2.43
N LEU A 172 0.75 -0.36 -2.39
CA LEU A 172 0.43 -1.32 -3.44
C LEU A 172 0.04 -0.62 -4.74
N ILE A 173 -0.77 0.43 -4.68
CA ILE A 173 -1.12 1.22 -5.86
C ILE A 173 0.14 1.86 -6.46
N ALA A 174 1.02 2.41 -5.62
CA ALA A 174 2.30 2.96 -6.06
C ALA A 174 3.15 1.93 -6.77
N PHE A 175 3.27 0.75 -6.18
CA PHE A 175 4.04 -0.32 -6.76
C PHE A 175 3.42 -0.84 -8.05
N ALA A 176 2.11 -1.11 -8.08
CA ALA A 176 1.39 -1.58 -9.26
C ALA A 176 1.38 -0.55 -10.40
N SER A 177 1.51 0.74 -10.11
CA SER A 177 1.66 1.80 -11.11
C SER A 177 3.09 1.98 -11.63
N SER A 178 4.07 1.33 -10.98
CA SER A 178 5.48 1.49 -11.31
C SER A 178 5.89 0.62 -12.50
N ARG A 179 6.94 1.06 -13.20
CA ARG A 179 7.55 0.26 -14.25
C ARG A 179 8.10 -1.08 -13.73
N THR A 180 8.52 -1.15 -12.46
CA THR A 180 9.00 -2.38 -11.83
C THR A 180 7.95 -3.49 -11.91
N TRP A 181 6.68 -3.17 -11.66
CA TRP A 181 5.59 -4.15 -11.70
C TRP A 181 5.37 -4.76 -13.10
N HIS A 182 5.55 -3.96 -14.14
CA HIS A 182 5.23 -4.33 -15.52
C HIS A 182 6.41 -4.87 -16.32
N GLU A 183 7.61 -4.32 -16.11
CA GLU A 183 8.79 -4.60 -16.93
C GLU A 183 9.71 -5.66 -16.32
N GLU A 184 9.70 -5.81 -14.98
CA GLU A 184 10.64 -6.71 -14.31
C GLU A 184 10.04 -8.08 -14.02
N HIS A 185 10.93 -9.05 -13.82
CA HIS A 185 10.58 -10.44 -13.65
C HIS A 185 11.15 -11.00 -12.36
N LEU A 186 10.27 -11.43 -11.46
CA LEU A 186 10.68 -12.17 -10.28
C LEU A 186 10.33 -13.64 -10.49
N ARG A 187 11.31 -14.44 -10.94
CA ARG A 187 11.12 -15.87 -11.22
C ARG A 187 11.69 -16.71 -10.09
N LEU A 188 10.79 -17.18 -9.22
CA LEU A 188 11.15 -18.12 -8.17
C LEU A 188 10.94 -19.56 -8.66
N PRO A 189 11.93 -20.46 -8.54
CA PRO A 189 11.74 -21.89 -8.79
C PRO A 189 10.60 -22.43 -7.93
N GLY A 190 9.77 -23.32 -8.46
CA GLY A 190 8.58 -23.84 -7.77
C GLY A 190 8.86 -24.34 -6.34
N SER A 191 9.99 -25.04 -6.14
CA SER A 191 10.45 -25.51 -4.84
C SER A 191 10.75 -24.40 -3.83
N VAL A 192 11.11 -23.20 -4.31
CA VAL A 192 11.45 -22.04 -3.48
C VAL A 192 10.25 -21.13 -3.25
N GLN A 193 9.21 -21.20 -4.09
CA GLN A 193 8.03 -20.30 -4.00
C GLN A 193 7.31 -20.41 -2.66
N VAL A 194 7.04 -21.63 -2.19
CA VAL A 194 6.35 -21.85 -0.91
C VAL A 194 7.19 -21.32 0.25
N SER A 195 8.50 -21.62 0.24
CA SER A 195 9.43 -21.13 1.24
C SER A 195 9.48 -19.60 1.26
N ALA A 196 9.61 -18.96 0.09
CA ALA A 196 9.63 -17.51 -0.03
C ALA A 196 8.33 -16.86 0.47
N ARG A 197 7.16 -17.43 0.15
CA ARG A 197 5.86 -16.97 0.67
C ARG A 197 5.77 -17.04 2.19
N VAL A 198 6.22 -18.16 2.78
CA VAL A 198 6.20 -18.32 4.24
C VAL A 198 7.11 -17.28 4.88
N TRP A 199 8.37 -17.21 4.45
CA TRP A 199 9.35 -16.29 5.04
C TRP A 199 8.96 -14.82 4.86
N ILE A 200 8.42 -14.43 3.71
CA ILE A 200 8.01 -13.04 3.50
C ILE A 200 6.73 -12.67 4.28
N THR A 201 5.86 -13.66 4.53
CA THR A 201 4.70 -13.47 5.40
C THR A 201 5.14 -13.33 6.85
N VAL A 202 6.10 -14.15 7.30
CA VAL A 202 6.73 -14.00 8.63
C VAL A 202 7.43 -12.65 8.77
N LEU A 203 8.11 -12.15 7.73
CA LEU A 203 8.70 -10.81 7.72
C LEU A 203 7.63 -9.73 7.96
N LEU A 204 6.52 -9.79 7.22
CA LEU A 204 5.42 -8.83 7.36
C LEU A 204 4.79 -8.89 8.76
N LEU A 205 4.54 -10.09 9.27
CA LEU A 205 4.00 -10.29 10.62
C LEU A 205 4.98 -9.81 11.71
N ALA A 206 6.28 -10.04 11.53
CA ALA A 206 7.31 -9.55 12.45
C ALA A 206 7.37 -8.02 12.46
N ALA A 207 7.32 -7.38 11.29
CA ALA A 207 7.26 -5.91 11.19
C ALA A 207 5.96 -5.34 11.80
N LEU A 208 4.82 -6.02 11.61
CA LEU A 208 3.57 -5.62 12.25
C LEU A 208 3.63 -5.78 13.77
N ALA A 209 4.15 -6.91 14.27
CA ALA A 209 4.32 -7.16 15.70
C ALA A 209 5.25 -6.11 16.32
N GLN A 210 6.34 -5.76 15.63
CA GLN A 210 7.24 -4.69 16.05
C GLN A 210 6.53 -3.34 16.15
N LEU A 211 5.69 -2.98 15.17
CA LEU A 211 4.91 -1.75 15.18
C LEU A 211 3.93 -1.71 16.37
N LEU A 212 3.21 -2.81 16.61
CA LEU A 212 2.22 -2.92 17.69
C LEU A 212 2.87 -2.90 19.07
N VAL A 213 3.98 -3.62 19.26
CA VAL A 213 4.69 -3.67 20.56
C VAL A 213 5.42 -2.35 20.82
N SER A 214 6.01 -1.72 19.79
CA SER A 214 6.72 -0.45 19.93
C SER A 214 5.82 0.71 20.37
N ALA A 215 4.51 0.64 20.12
CA ALA A 215 3.55 1.62 20.62
C ALA A 215 3.49 1.62 22.17
N GLY A 216 3.82 0.49 22.81
CA GLY A 216 3.90 0.35 24.28
C GLY A 216 5.27 0.67 24.89
N GLY A 217 6.24 1.14 24.10
CA GLY A 217 7.61 1.44 24.54
C GLY A 217 8.65 0.39 24.11
N TYR A 218 9.92 0.64 24.47
CA TYR A 218 11.01 -0.30 24.16
C TYR A 218 10.81 -1.61 24.94
N SER A 219 10.66 -2.70 24.21
CA SER A 219 10.39 -4.03 24.77
C SER A 219 11.32 -5.04 24.14
N PHE A 220 11.77 -6.02 24.93
CA PHE A 220 12.53 -7.17 24.46
C PHE A 220 11.88 -7.83 23.23
N TRP A 221 10.54 -7.90 23.21
CA TRP A 221 9.76 -8.46 22.11
C TRP A 221 9.86 -7.64 20.81
N ALA A 222 9.94 -6.32 20.91
CA ALA A 222 10.13 -5.46 19.74
C ALA A 222 11.52 -5.66 19.12
N SER A 223 12.56 -5.81 19.96
CA SER A 223 13.93 -6.09 19.51
C SER A 223 14.04 -7.50 18.91
N ALA A 224 13.38 -8.50 19.47
CA ALA A 224 13.31 -9.85 18.89
C ALA A 224 12.63 -9.85 17.52
N ALA A 225 11.52 -9.11 17.37
CA ALA A 225 10.84 -8.93 16.09
C ALA A 225 11.76 -8.24 15.06
N LEU A 226 12.51 -7.21 15.45
CA LEU A 226 13.49 -6.54 14.56
C LEU A 226 14.64 -7.45 14.16
N ALA A 227 15.15 -8.27 15.07
CA ALA A 227 16.18 -9.27 14.76
C ALA A 227 15.66 -10.29 13.73
N LEU A 228 14.40 -10.71 13.86
CA LEU A 228 13.75 -11.58 12.89
C LEU A 228 13.57 -10.88 11.53
N VAL A 229 13.13 -9.62 11.51
CA VAL A 229 13.07 -8.81 10.28
C VAL A 229 14.44 -8.74 9.61
N LEU A 230 15.49 -8.47 10.36
CA LEU A 230 16.86 -8.39 9.86
C LEU A 230 17.36 -9.72 9.28
N PHE A 231 17.11 -10.83 9.97
CA PHE A 231 17.45 -12.17 9.50
C PHE A 231 16.73 -12.53 8.20
N ILE A 232 15.42 -12.28 8.12
CA ILE A 232 14.65 -12.59 6.92
C ILE A 232 15.02 -11.63 5.78
N ALA A 233 15.27 -10.36 6.07
CA ALA A 233 15.75 -9.39 5.09
C ALA A 233 17.09 -9.85 4.48
N TRP A 234 18.05 -10.32 5.28
CA TRP A 234 19.26 -10.94 4.75
C TRP A 234 18.91 -12.08 3.79
N LYS A 235 18.14 -13.07 4.25
CA LYS A 235 17.78 -14.24 3.43
C LYS A 235 17.10 -13.85 2.11
N SER A 236 16.24 -12.83 2.15
CA SER A 236 15.49 -12.35 0.99
C SER A 236 16.38 -11.74 -0.11
N ARG A 237 17.63 -11.38 0.18
CA ARG A 237 18.62 -10.95 -0.83
C ARG A 237 18.71 -11.96 -1.98
N LEU A 238 18.69 -13.25 -1.67
CA LEU A 238 18.77 -14.32 -2.68
C LEU A 238 17.63 -14.29 -3.70
N TRP A 239 16.45 -13.79 -3.30
CA TRP A 239 15.28 -13.69 -4.15
C TRP A 239 15.28 -12.38 -4.95
N PHE A 240 15.47 -11.25 -4.26
CA PHE A 240 15.37 -9.92 -4.87
C PHE A 240 16.61 -9.54 -5.69
N TRP A 241 17.73 -10.25 -5.59
CA TRP A 241 18.91 -9.99 -6.43
C TRP A 241 18.63 -10.13 -7.93
N GLN A 242 17.61 -10.91 -8.30
CA GLN A 242 17.21 -11.13 -9.69
C GLN A 242 16.50 -9.93 -10.31
N VAL A 243 16.01 -9.00 -9.48
CA VAL A 243 15.11 -7.91 -9.88
C VAL A 243 15.82 -6.57 -9.65
N PRO A 244 16.46 -5.96 -10.67
CA PRO A 244 17.35 -4.82 -10.50
C PRO A 244 16.77 -3.67 -9.67
N ARG A 245 15.50 -3.29 -9.93
CA ARG A 245 14.85 -2.19 -9.19
C ARG A 245 14.35 -2.58 -7.80
N LEU A 246 14.44 -3.84 -7.38
CA LEU A 246 14.14 -4.29 -6.01
C LEU A 246 15.37 -4.74 -5.22
N ARG A 247 16.57 -4.71 -5.80
CA ARG A 247 17.83 -5.10 -5.11
C ARG A 247 18.12 -4.29 -3.85
N TRP A 248 17.66 -3.04 -3.81
CA TRP A 248 17.84 -2.14 -2.68
C TRP A 248 16.93 -2.48 -1.49
N LEU A 249 15.85 -3.23 -1.71
CA LEU A 249 14.82 -3.48 -0.70
C LEU A 249 15.36 -4.29 0.50
N PRO A 250 16.07 -5.42 0.32
CA PRO A 250 16.64 -6.14 1.46
C PRO A 250 17.73 -5.36 2.23
N PRO A 251 18.71 -4.70 1.57
CA PRO A 251 19.65 -3.82 2.27
C PRO A 251 18.96 -2.70 3.06
N ALA A 252 17.94 -2.06 2.50
CA ALA A 252 17.19 -1.02 3.19
C ALA A 252 16.50 -1.56 4.45
N LEU A 253 15.82 -2.70 4.37
CA LEU A 253 15.21 -3.35 5.52
C LEU A 253 16.23 -3.68 6.62
N MET A 254 17.43 -4.15 6.26
CA MET A 254 18.49 -4.43 7.23
C MET A 254 18.98 -3.16 7.92
N VAL A 255 19.32 -2.11 7.15
CA VAL A 255 19.82 -0.84 7.70
C VAL A 255 18.76 -0.16 8.57
N MET A 256 17.51 -0.11 8.11
CA MET A 256 16.40 0.47 8.87
C MET A 256 16.15 -0.30 10.16
N SER A 257 16.23 -1.64 10.15
CA SER A 257 16.09 -2.44 11.37
C SER A 257 17.21 -2.18 12.37
N MET A 258 18.47 -2.07 11.91
CA MET A 258 19.60 -1.69 12.77
C MET A 258 19.41 -0.29 13.36
N ASN A 259 19.01 0.68 12.53
CA ASN A 259 18.69 2.03 12.98
C ASN A 259 17.55 2.04 13.99
N GLN A 260 16.54 1.19 13.82
CA GLN A 260 15.42 1.08 14.75
C GLN A 260 15.86 0.59 16.11
N ILE A 261 16.72 -0.43 16.17
CA ILE A 261 17.30 -0.94 17.42
C ILE A 261 18.13 0.15 18.09
N ALA A 262 19.01 0.83 17.34
CA ALA A 262 19.86 1.89 17.87
C ALA A 262 19.06 3.08 18.40
N LEU A 263 18.05 3.55 17.65
CA LEU A 263 17.14 4.63 18.08
C LEU A 263 16.33 4.21 19.30
N GLY A 264 15.84 2.96 19.33
CA GLY A 264 15.08 2.42 20.47
C GLY A 264 15.91 2.40 21.75
N LEU A 265 17.16 1.92 21.67
CA LEU A 265 18.10 1.95 22.79
C LEU A 265 18.44 3.37 23.23
N PHE A 266 18.66 4.29 22.27
CA PHE A 266 18.95 5.68 22.56
C PHE A 266 17.81 6.39 23.30
N LEU A 267 16.57 6.14 22.88
CA LEU A 267 15.36 6.65 23.53
C LEU A 267 15.17 6.03 24.93
N PHE A 268 15.37 4.71 25.05
CA PHE A 268 15.24 3.99 26.32
C PHE A 268 16.23 4.50 27.39
N LEU A 269 17.46 4.83 26.99
CA LEU A 269 18.50 5.35 27.89
C LEU A 269 18.24 6.80 28.36
N GLY A 270 17.12 7.43 27.99
CA GLY A 270 16.76 8.79 28.41
C GLY A 270 17.69 9.87 27.88
N LYS A 271 18.60 9.54 26.94
CA LYS A 271 19.57 10.49 26.36
C LYS A 271 18.98 11.41 25.30
N SER A 272 17.68 11.30 25.04
CA SER A 272 16.98 12.06 24.02
C SER A 272 16.47 13.40 24.57
N THR A 273 17.34 14.41 24.59
CA THR A 273 16.91 15.82 24.70
C THR A 273 16.29 16.34 23.40
N LEU A 274 16.40 15.60 22.28
CA LEU A 274 15.81 15.97 21.01
C LEU A 274 14.34 15.52 20.91
N ILE A 275 13.46 16.50 20.73
CA ILE A 275 12.02 16.32 20.43
C ILE A 275 11.79 15.39 19.22
N TRP A 276 12.76 15.33 18.29
CA TRP A 276 12.67 14.54 17.05
C TRP A 276 12.96 13.04 17.20
N GLY A 277 13.57 12.59 18.30
CA GLY A 277 13.97 11.18 18.48
C GLY A 277 12.80 10.20 18.33
N PRO A 278 11.70 10.36 19.10
CA PRO A 278 10.52 9.51 18.99
C PRO A 278 9.87 9.56 17.60
N PHE A 279 9.89 10.73 16.95
CA PHE A 279 9.35 10.91 15.61
C PHE A 279 10.10 10.07 14.57
N VAL A 280 11.44 10.19 14.55
CA VAL A 280 12.28 9.43 13.61
C VAL A 280 12.17 7.93 13.88
N HIS A 281 12.10 7.53 15.15
CA HIS A 281 11.91 6.13 15.54
C HIS A 281 10.56 5.57 15.03
N ALA A 282 9.48 6.32 15.17
CA ALA A 282 8.16 5.90 14.71
C ALA A 282 8.10 5.88 13.17
N LEU A 283 8.65 6.89 12.49
CA LEU A 283 8.72 6.94 11.02
C LEU A 283 9.50 5.76 10.45
N ASN A 284 10.65 5.44 11.06
CA ASN A 284 11.49 4.32 10.65
C ASN A 284 10.78 2.96 10.88
N SER A 285 10.05 2.80 12.00
CA SER A 285 9.15 1.65 12.24
C SER A 285 8.14 1.47 11.12
N LEU A 286 7.45 2.55 10.75
CA LEU A 286 6.42 2.53 9.72
C LEU A 286 7.01 2.25 8.33
N ALA A 287 8.22 2.77 8.06
CA ALA A 287 8.95 2.47 6.83
C ALA A 287 9.36 0.99 6.75
N ILE A 288 9.85 0.39 7.84
CA ILE A 288 10.14 -1.06 7.91
C ILE A 288 8.87 -1.85 7.57
N PHE A 289 7.74 -1.50 8.17
CA PHE A 289 6.45 -2.13 7.85
C PHE A 289 6.07 -1.98 6.38
N GLY A 290 6.12 -0.77 5.82
CA GLY A 290 5.82 -0.50 4.42
C GLY A 290 6.73 -1.26 3.44
N LEU A 291 8.03 -1.34 3.72
CA LEU A 291 8.99 -2.10 2.92
C LEU A 291 8.76 -3.61 3.03
N SER A 292 8.44 -4.12 4.22
CA SER A 292 8.06 -5.53 4.44
C SER A 292 6.79 -5.87 3.67
N PHE A 293 5.80 -4.99 3.67
CA PHE A 293 4.59 -5.14 2.87
C PHE A 293 4.89 -5.15 1.37
N LEU A 294 5.72 -4.22 0.89
CA LEU A 294 6.15 -4.19 -0.51
C LEU A 294 6.86 -5.47 -0.93
N ALA A 295 7.72 -6.00 -0.05
CA ALA A 295 8.42 -7.26 -0.28
C ALA A 295 7.43 -8.44 -0.35
N ALA A 296 6.47 -8.49 0.59
CA ALA A 296 5.42 -9.50 0.59
C ALA A 296 4.56 -9.41 -0.68
N ALA A 297 4.10 -8.22 -1.04
CA ALA A 297 3.31 -7.98 -2.25
C ALA A 297 4.06 -8.43 -3.52
N SER A 298 5.37 -8.16 -3.60
CA SER A 298 6.20 -8.57 -4.75
C SER A 298 6.27 -10.09 -4.91
N ILE A 299 6.56 -10.81 -3.82
CA ILE A 299 6.66 -12.28 -3.83
C ILE A 299 5.30 -12.92 -4.10
N TRP A 300 4.24 -12.43 -3.46
CA TRP A 300 2.89 -12.94 -3.67
C TRP A 300 2.39 -12.67 -5.10
N ALA A 301 2.64 -11.48 -5.66
CA ALA A 301 2.27 -11.16 -7.03
C ALA A 301 2.99 -12.06 -8.05
N ALA A 302 4.31 -12.21 -7.89
CA ALA A 302 5.15 -13.01 -8.79
C ALA A 302 4.73 -14.48 -8.82
N THR A 303 4.43 -15.04 -7.65
CA THR A 303 4.07 -16.45 -7.50
C THR A 303 2.60 -16.74 -7.82
N SER A 304 1.72 -15.73 -7.85
CA SER A 304 0.27 -15.93 -8.05
C SER A 304 -0.22 -15.62 -9.46
N GLY A 305 0.65 -15.21 -10.40
CA GLY A 305 0.18 -14.85 -11.74
C GLY A 305 -0.15 -13.38 -11.96
N LEU A 306 -0.07 -12.54 -10.93
CA LEU A 306 -0.73 -11.22 -10.93
C LEU A 306 0.15 -10.06 -11.40
N GLY A 307 1.47 -10.23 -11.37
CA GLY A 307 2.45 -9.20 -11.73
C GLY A 307 3.88 -9.73 -11.70
N LEU A 308 4.86 -8.94 -12.17
CA LEU A 308 6.28 -9.34 -12.24
C LEU A 308 6.55 -10.60 -13.08
N GLN A 309 5.72 -10.85 -14.09
CA GLN A 309 5.85 -12.01 -14.98
C GLN A 309 6.53 -11.67 -16.31
N GLY A 310 6.64 -10.36 -16.60
CA GLY A 310 6.93 -9.70 -17.88
C GLY A 310 6.39 -10.43 -19.12
N PRO A 311 6.87 -10.09 -20.34
CA PRO A 311 6.24 -10.62 -21.55
C PRO A 311 6.32 -12.14 -21.58
N GLN A 312 5.16 -12.78 -21.60
CA GLN A 312 5.05 -14.16 -22.08
C GLN A 312 5.53 -14.10 -23.53
N LEU A 313 6.78 -14.53 -23.77
CA LEU A 313 7.13 -15.06 -25.08
C LEU A 313 6.12 -16.17 -25.33
N THR A 314 5.12 -15.87 -26.15
CA THR A 314 4.15 -16.84 -26.64
C THR A 314 4.95 -18.04 -27.11
N ALA A 315 4.88 -19.12 -26.33
CA ALA A 315 5.34 -20.44 -26.73
C ALA A 315 4.46 -20.86 -27.92
N GLY A 316 4.87 -20.43 -29.11
CA GLY A 316 4.04 -20.46 -30.31
C GLY A 316 4.75 -20.02 -31.58
N LYS A 317 6.08 -19.85 -31.55
CA LYS A 317 6.90 -20.08 -32.73
C LYS A 317 7.84 -21.23 -32.39
N SER A 318 7.32 -22.45 -32.56
CA SER A 318 8.17 -23.54 -33.01
C SER A 318 8.97 -22.99 -34.19
N LEU A 319 10.28 -22.87 -34.02
CA LEU A 319 11.21 -22.90 -35.13
C LEU A 319 10.97 -24.24 -35.83
N SER A 320 10.02 -24.26 -36.77
CA SER A 320 10.08 -25.20 -37.87
C SER A 320 11.38 -24.88 -38.58
N ALA A 321 12.27 -25.85 -38.58
CA ALA A 321 13.42 -25.87 -39.45
C ALA A 321 12.97 -25.59 -40.88
N ASP A 322 13.64 -24.64 -41.52
CA ASP A 322 14.04 -24.66 -42.92
C ASP A 322 15.42 -23.98 -42.99
#